data_AF-A0A7Y2KJC9-F1
#
_entry.id   AF-A0A7Y2KJC9-F1
#
_cell.length_a   1.000
_cell.length_b   1.000
_cell.length_c   1.000
_cell.angle_alpha   90.00
_cell.angle_beta   90.00
_cell.angle_gamma   90.00
#
_symmetry.space_group_name_H-M   'P 1'
#
loop_
_entity.id
_entity.type
_entity.pdbx_description
1 polymer ?
#
loop_
_entity_poly.entity_id
_entity_poly.type
_entity_poly.pdbx_seq_one_letter_code
_entity_poly.pdbx_strand_id
1 'polypeptide(L)'
;VQRIGRVLTVEENALAGGFGSAVLEILEEHDVVPQAFRRIGVPDTFMEHGSQAELREAYGLTDDAMIAEAVRLCSQGRNLLPSIFNGIRSRLEKIV
;
A
#
# COMPACT_ATOMS: atom_id res chain seq x y z
N VAL A 1 -10.16 -15.36 -10.61
CA VAL A 1 -9.33 -14.55 -9.72
C VAL A 1 -8.05 -14.09 -10.40
N GLN A 2 -8.01 -12.83 -10.84
CA GLN A 2 -6.81 -12.19 -11.39
C GLN A 2 -5.96 -11.62 -10.24
N ARG A 3 -4.64 -11.79 -10.28
CA ARG A 3 -3.73 -11.19 -9.28
C ARG A 3 -3.00 -9.99 -9.87
N ILE A 4 -3.02 -8.88 -9.15
CA ILE A 4 -2.26 -7.67 -9.51
C ILE A 4 -1.17 -7.40 -8.48
N GLY A 5 -0.35 -6.38 -8.75
CA GLY A 5 0.72 -5.95 -7.86
C GLY A 5 0.22 -5.30 -6.58
N ARG A 6 0.87 -4.19 -6.21
CA ARG A 6 0.54 -3.42 -5.01
C ARG A 6 -0.27 -2.19 -5.42
N VAL A 7 -1.23 -1.82 -4.60
CA VAL A 7 -2.09 -0.65 -4.84
C VAL A 7 -2.04 0.26 -3.61
N LEU A 8 -1.81 1.54 -3.85
CA LEU A 8 -1.91 2.61 -2.85
C LEU A 8 -2.92 3.63 -3.39
N THR A 9 -3.98 3.89 -2.65
CA THR A 9 -4.91 5.00 -2.96
C THR A 9 -4.62 6.17 -2.03
N VAL A 10 -4.80 7.38 -2.54
CA VAL A 10 -4.66 8.63 -1.78
C VAL A 10 -5.89 9.48 -2.05
N GLU A 11 -6.48 10.02 -1.00
CA GLU A 11 -7.64 10.91 -1.08
C GLU A 11 -7.65 11.93 0.07
N GLU A 12 -7.97 13.20 -0.21
CA GLU A 12 -8.28 14.21 0.82
C GLU A 12 -9.78 14.11 1.18
N ASN A 13 -10.21 12.91 1.56
CA ASN A 13 -11.58 12.56 1.88
C ASN A 13 -11.62 11.46 2.95
N ALA A 14 -12.79 11.24 3.55
CA ALA A 14 -13.00 10.17 4.51
C ALA A 14 -12.69 8.79 3.89
N LEU A 15 -11.92 7.97 4.60
CA LEU A 15 -11.61 6.60 4.20
C LEU A 15 -12.87 5.72 4.18
N ALA A 16 -13.87 6.01 5.01
CA ALA A 16 -15.13 5.28 5.02
C ALA A 16 -16.00 5.71 3.82
N GLY A 17 -16.19 4.83 2.84
CA GLY A 17 -16.98 5.12 1.64
C GLY A 17 -16.29 6.05 0.64
N GLY A 18 -15.00 6.31 0.81
CA GLY A 18 -14.20 7.14 -0.09
C GLY A 18 -13.76 6.45 -1.37
N PHE A 19 -12.87 7.11 -2.11
CA PHE A 19 -12.23 6.61 -3.32
C PHE A 19 -11.57 5.24 -3.11
N GLY A 20 -10.81 5.07 -2.02
CA GLY A 20 -10.16 3.79 -1.73
C GLY A 20 -11.14 2.66 -1.44
N SER A 21 -12.33 2.96 -0.92
CA SER A 21 -13.42 1.99 -0.77
C SER A 21 -14.03 1.62 -2.12
N ALA A 22 -14.33 2.60 -2.98
CA ALA A 22 -14.86 2.34 -4.32
C ALA A 22 -13.89 1.51 -5.19
N VAL A 23 -12.58 1.72 -5.06
CA VAL A 23 -11.58 0.87 -5.74
C VAL A 23 -11.63 -0.56 -5.22
N LEU A 24 -11.78 -0.77 -3.90
CA LEU A 24 -11.90 -2.11 -3.33
C LEU A 24 -13.17 -2.83 -3.82
N GLU A 25 -14.29 -2.11 -3.92
CA GLU A 25 -15.55 -2.63 -4.46
C GLU A 25 -15.37 -3.11 -5.90
N ILE A 26 -14.81 -2.28 -6.79
CA ILE A 26 -14.56 -2.66 -8.20
C ILE A 26 -13.60 -3.86 -8.30
N LEU A 27 -12.56 -3.90 -7.47
CA LEU A 27 -11.62 -5.03 -7.47
C LEU A 27 -12.31 -6.34 -7.05
N GLU A 28 -13.20 -6.28 -6.06
CA GLU A 28 -13.99 -7.41 -5.60
C GLU A 28 -14.96 -7.90 -6.68
N GLU A 29 -15.72 -6.99 -7.29
CA GLU A 29 -16.68 -7.29 -8.37
C GLU A 29 -16.04 -8.01 -9.57
N HIS A 30 -14.75 -7.78 -9.81
CA HIS A 30 -14.01 -8.34 -10.95
C HIS A 30 -13.09 -9.51 -10.57
N ASP A 31 -13.22 -10.07 -9.35
CA ASP A 31 -12.34 -11.14 -8.85
C ASP A 31 -10.84 -10.76 -8.92
N VAL A 32 -10.49 -9.49 -8.68
CA VAL A 32 -9.12 -8.98 -8.73
C VAL A 32 -8.53 -8.86 -7.33
N VAL A 33 -7.42 -9.56 -7.08
CA VAL A 33 -6.77 -9.59 -5.77
C VAL A 33 -5.39 -8.93 -5.83
N PRO A 34 -5.18 -7.78 -5.18
CA PRO A 34 -3.87 -7.17 -5.06
C PRO A 34 -2.96 -7.96 -4.11
N GLN A 35 -1.66 -8.00 -4.40
CA GLN A 35 -0.66 -8.54 -3.46
C GLN A 35 -0.67 -7.77 -2.13
N ALA A 36 -0.88 -6.46 -2.19
CA ALA A 36 -1.08 -5.61 -1.02
C ALA A 36 -1.89 -4.37 -1.42
N PHE A 37 -2.75 -3.91 -0.52
CA PHE A 37 -3.56 -2.72 -0.69
C PHE A 37 -3.41 -1.81 0.53
N ARG A 38 -3.25 -0.50 0.31
CA ARG A 38 -3.20 0.53 1.34
C ARG A 38 -3.97 1.77 0.88
N ARG A 39 -4.48 2.52 1.86
CA ARG A 39 -5.25 3.74 1.63
C ARG A 39 -4.71 4.82 2.55
N ILE A 40 -4.46 6.01 1.98
CA ILE A 40 -4.17 7.24 2.71
C ILE A 40 -5.36 8.16 2.51
N GLY A 41 -5.88 8.67 3.62
CA GLY A 41 -7.01 9.59 3.63
C GLY A 41 -7.43 9.94 5.04
N VAL A 42 -8.52 10.69 5.16
CA VAL A 42 -8.98 11.20 6.45
C VAL A 42 -9.69 10.07 7.21
N PRO A 43 -9.32 9.78 8.47
CA PRO A 43 -10.03 8.80 9.27
C PRO A 43 -11.46 9.27 9.58
N ASP A 44 -12.35 8.33 9.90
CA ASP A 44 -13.73 8.63 10.32
C ASP A 44 -13.76 9.16 11.75
N THR A 45 -13.24 10.37 11.93
CA THR A 45 -13.09 11.06 13.21
C THR A 45 -13.34 12.55 13.02
N PHE A 46 -13.71 13.25 14.10
CA PHE A 46 -13.82 14.70 14.06
C PHE A 46 -12.47 15.34 13.69
N MET A 47 -12.50 16.23 12.69
CA MET A 47 -11.33 17.01 12.31
C MET A 47 -11.15 18.20 13.25
N GLU A 48 -9.91 18.48 13.60
CA GLU A 48 -9.55 19.69 14.34
C GLU A 48 -9.57 20.93 13.42
N HIS A 49 -9.54 22.12 14.02
CA HIS A 49 -9.37 23.36 13.27
C HIS A 49 -7.89 23.61 13.03
N GLY A 50 -7.54 23.91 11.78
CA GLY A 50 -6.18 24.27 11.39
C GLY A 50 -6.14 24.75 9.96
N SER A 51 -4.99 25.25 9.55
CA SER A 51 -4.69 25.48 8.14
C SER A 51 -4.66 24.17 7.36
N GLN A 52 -4.83 24.23 6.04
CA GLN A 52 -4.73 23.02 5.20
C GLN A 52 -3.38 22.30 5.35
N ALA A 53 -2.29 23.05 5.53
CA ALA A 53 -0.97 22.47 5.72
C ALA A 53 -0.89 21.66 7.02
N GLU A 54 -1.40 22.22 8.13
CA GLU A 54 -1.44 21.55 9.43
C GLU A 54 -2.32 20.30 9.39
N LEU A 55 -3.49 20.37 8.76
CA LEU A 55 -4.39 19.22 8.64
C LEU A 55 -3.78 18.13 7.75
N ARG A 56 -3.15 18.49 6.65
CA ARG A 56 -2.48 17.50 5.78
C ARG A 56 -1.32 16.80 6.48
N GLU A 57 -0.52 17.54 7.25
CA GLU A 57 0.53 16.97 8.10
C GLU A 57 -0.08 15.99 9.12
N ALA A 58 -1.13 16.42 9.84
CA ALA A 58 -1.79 15.61 10.86
C ALA A 58 -2.38 14.30 10.33
N TYR A 59 -2.86 14.29 9.09
CA TYR A 59 -3.49 13.11 8.46
C TYR A 59 -2.58 12.37 7.47
N GLY A 60 -1.29 12.70 7.42
CA GLY A 60 -0.32 11.99 6.57
C GLY A 60 -0.55 12.20 5.06
N LEU A 61 -1.15 13.34 4.69
CA LEU A 61 -1.42 13.77 3.32
C LEU A 61 -0.32 14.68 2.75
N THR A 62 0.90 14.53 3.27
CA THR A 62 2.09 15.22 2.75
C THR A 62 2.88 14.33 1.82
N ASP A 63 3.63 14.93 0.91
CA ASP A 63 4.45 14.21 -0.08
C ASP A 63 5.37 13.20 0.60
N ASP A 64 6.04 13.59 1.68
CA ASP A 64 6.94 12.73 2.44
C ASP A 64 6.21 11.53 3.07
N ALA A 65 5.04 11.76 3.66
CA ALA A 65 4.23 10.69 4.25
C ALA A 65 3.73 9.71 3.18
N MET A 66 3.27 10.22 2.04
CA MET A 66 2.82 9.40 0.90
C MET A 66 3.96 8.57 0.31
N ILE A 67 5.15 9.16 0.12
CA ILE A 67 6.33 8.45 -0.36
C ILE A 67 6.75 7.37 0.64
N ALA A 68 6.76 7.68 1.94
CA ALA A 68 7.12 6.71 2.98
C ALA A 68 6.17 5.50 2.98
N GLU A 69 4.86 5.71 2.82
CA GLU A 69 3.88 4.62 2.69
C GLU A 69 4.12 3.80 1.42
N ALA A 70 4.34 4.44 0.27
CA ALA A 70 4.61 3.75 -0.98
C ALA A 70 5.87 2.87 -0.89
N VAL A 71 6.95 3.39 -0.28
CA VAL A 71 8.18 2.62 -0.04
C VAL A 71 7.93 1.45 0.90
N ARG A 72 7.17 1.66 1.98
CA ARG A 72 6.80 0.60 2.92
C ARG A 72 6.02 -0.50 2.21
N LEU A 73 5.02 -0.15 1.43
CA LEU A 73 4.21 -1.08 0.64
C LEU A 73 5.08 -1.90 -0.33
N CYS A 74 6.01 -1.25 -1.02
CA CYS A 74 6.97 -1.90 -1.92
C CYS A 74 7.94 -2.86 -1.19
N SER A 75 8.26 -2.58 0.08
CA SER A 75 9.14 -3.43 0.89
C SER A 75 8.46 -4.70 1.43
N GLN A 76 7.13 -4.71 1.53
CA GLN A 76 6.37 -5.87 2.02
C GLN A 76 6.47 -7.07 1.07
N GLY A 77 6.70 -8.26 1.63
CA GLY A 77 6.78 -9.53 0.88
C GLY A 77 8.16 -9.89 0.35
N ARG A 78 9.21 -9.11 0.62
CA ARG A 78 10.60 -9.54 0.38
C ARG A 78 11.03 -10.53 1.46
N ASN A 79 10.63 -11.79 1.32
CA ASN A 79 11.27 -12.89 2.03
C ASN A 79 12.68 -13.07 1.45
N LEU A 80 13.65 -12.34 2.02
CA LEU A 80 15.07 -12.42 1.65
C LEU A 80 15.65 -13.82 1.91
N LEU A 81 15.15 -14.53 2.93
CA LEU A 81 15.68 -15.84 3.31
C LEU A 81 15.45 -16.92 2.21
N PRO A 82 14.22 -17.22 1.75
CA PRO A 82 14.00 -18.22 0.69
C PRO A 82 14.68 -17.86 -0.63
N SER A 83 14.80 -16.58 -0.96
CA SER A 83 15.42 -16.12 -2.20
C SER A 83 16.95 -16.27 -2.16
N ILE A 84 17.58 -15.98 -1.02
CA ILE A 84 19.01 -16.26 -0.79
C ILE A 84 19.26 -17.78 -0.82
N PHE A 85 18.47 -18.58 -0.10
CA PHE A 85 18.62 -20.04 -0.08
C PHE A 85 18.44 -20.67 -1.47
N ASN A 86 17.45 -20.22 -2.25
CA ASN A 86 17.28 -20.65 -3.64
C ASN A 86 18.46 -20.25 -4.52
N GLY A 87 19.00 -19.04 -4.34
CA GLY A 87 20.19 -18.57 -5.07
C GLY A 87 21.44 -19.39 -4.75
N ILE A 88 21.68 -19.70 -3.47
CA ILE A 88 22.81 -20.53 -3.03
C ILE A 88 22.66 -21.96 -3.56
N ARG A 89 21.49 -22.58 -3.39
CA ARG A 89 21.21 -23.94 -3.88
C ARG A 89 21.43 -24.07 -5.38
N SER A 90 20.88 -23.14 -6.17
CA SER A 90 21.03 -23.13 -7.63
C SER A 90 22.49 -23.01 -8.09
N ARG A 91 23.34 -22.37 -7.29
CA ARG A 91 24.76 -22.19 -7.60
C ARG A 91 25.60 -23.39 -7.15
N LEU A 92 25.23 -24.06 -6.06
CA LEU A 92 25.84 -25.31 -5.61
C LEU A 92 25.53 -26.48 -6.58
N GLU A 93 24.30 -26.59 -7.08
CA GLU A 93 23.90 -27.59 -8.09
C GLU A 93 24.62 -27.44 -9.43
N LYS A 94 25.28 -26.31 -9.70
CA LYS A 94 26.07 -26.07 -10.91
C LYS A 94 27.56 -26.36 -10.72
N ILE A 95 27.99 -26.59 -9.48
CA ILE A 95 29.40 -26.82 -9.11
C ILE A 95 29.65 -28.32 -8.88
N VAL A 96 28.62 -29.09 -8.53
CA VAL A 96 28.63 -30.56 -8.42
C VAL A 96 28.08 -31.17 -9.71
#